data_AF-A0A7Y7AZY7-F1
#
_entry.id   AF-A0A7Y7AZY7-F1
#
_cell.length_a   1.000
_cell.length_b   1.000
_cell.length_c   1.000
_cell.angle_alpha   90.00
_cell.angle_beta   90.00
_cell.angle_gamma   90.00
#
_symmetry.space_group_name_H-M   'P 1'
#
loop_
_entity.id
_entity.type
_entity.pdbx_description
1 polymer ?
#
loop_
_entity_poly.entity_id
_entity_poly.type
_entity_poly.pdbx_seq_one_letter_code
_entity_poly.pdbx_strand_id
1 'polypeptide(L)'
;MERYPDGYRGKSFFRKDVPGHFPDRIHRREVPKEGGAGTMAVCGDAATLAYLANQACLTLHPWLSRTDRLDCPDRIVFDLDPPADDFDTARAFARDVAGLLAARHPDELTTAVRKDKRRGRLCLDIQRNAYAQTSVAPYAVRARPHAPVATPIGWDELDDPDLHPRRWTVRTLPDRLAGEGTA
;
A
#
# COMPACT_ATOMS: atom_id res chain seq x y z
N MET A 1 -1.30 -8.89 5.68
CA MET A 1 -1.11 -9.86 4.58
C MET A 1 -2.41 -9.99 3.81
N GLU A 2 -2.39 -9.97 2.48
CA GLU A 2 -3.52 -10.43 1.65
C GLU A 2 -3.16 -11.77 1.00
N ARG A 3 -3.95 -12.81 1.27
CA ARG A 3 -3.66 -14.20 0.86
C ARG A 3 -4.59 -14.67 -0.26
N TYR A 4 -4.02 -15.41 -1.22
CA TYR A 4 -4.72 -15.97 -2.39
C TYR A 4 -4.38 -17.48 -2.55
N PRO A 5 -4.95 -18.39 -1.73
CA PRO A 5 -4.60 -19.82 -1.78
C PRO A 5 -4.85 -20.45 -3.15
N ASP A 6 -6.00 -20.13 -3.77
CA ASP A 6 -6.42 -20.63 -5.08
C ASP A 6 -5.89 -19.76 -6.25
N GLY A 7 -4.82 -19.00 -6.00
CA GLY A 7 -4.21 -18.07 -6.95
C GLY A 7 -5.01 -16.77 -7.18
N TYR A 8 -4.48 -15.90 -8.04
CA TYR A 8 -4.96 -14.51 -8.19
C TYR A 8 -6.40 -14.35 -8.75
N ARG A 9 -7.01 -15.43 -9.24
CA ARG A 9 -8.42 -15.47 -9.70
C ARG A 9 -9.38 -16.03 -8.64
N GLY A 10 -8.85 -16.65 -7.58
CA GLY A 10 -9.62 -17.16 -6.45
C GLY A 10 -10.08 -16.04 -5.50
N LYS A 11 -10.72 -16.44 -4.39
CA LYS A 11 -11.09 -15.50 -3.33
C LYS A 11 -9.83 -15.09 -2.53
N SER A 12 -9.60 -13.79 -2.38
CA SER A 12 -8.61 -13.30 -1.42
C SER A 12 -9.18 -13.24 -0.01
N PHE A 13 -8.30 -13.22 1.00
CA PHE A 13 -8.67 -12.77 2.33
C PHE A 13 -7.52 -12.02 3.00
N PHE A 14 -7.89 -11.00 3.77
CA PHE A 14 -6.95 -10.29 4.64
C PHE A 14 -6.65 -11.13 5.88
N ARG A 15 -5.36 -11.30 6.17
CA ARG A 15 -4.85 -11.82 7.43
C ARG A 15 -4.03 -10.70 8.08
N LYS A 16 -4.61 -10.07 9.10
CA LYS A 16 -3.90 -9.13 9.98
C LYS A 16 -3.12 -9.95 11.02
N ASP A 17 -3.83 -10.75 11.83
CA ASP A 17 -3.27 -11.57 12.89
C ASP A 17 -2.49 -12.81 12.41
N VAL A 18 -1.35 -13.05 13.05
CA VAL A 18 -0.45 -14.20 12.84
C VAL A 18 -1.16 -15.51 13.25
N PRO A 19 -1.32 -16.49 12.33
CA PRO A 19 -1.82 -17.82 12.67
C PRO A 19 -0.86 -18.57 13.61
N GLY A 20 -1.41 -19.35 14.55
CA GLY A 20 -0.61 -20.16 15.48
C GLY A 20 0.26 -21.27 14.85
N HIS A 21 0.15 -21.52 13.53
CA HIS A 21 1.02 -22.41 12.78
C HIS A 21 2.24 -21.70 12.15
N PHE A 22 2.40 -20.40 12.33
CA PHE A 22 3.62 -19.70 11.90
C PHE A 22 4.77 -20.07 12.86
N PRO A 23 5.93 -20.51 12.36
CA PRO A 23 7.03 -20.94 13.21
C PRO A 23 7.63 -19.74 13.97
N ASP A 24 8.13 -19.98 15.18
CA ASP A 24 8.46 -18.90 16.13
C ASP A 24 9.54 -17.92 15.64
N ARG A 25 10.33 -18.32 14.65
CA ARG A 25 11.30 -17.46 13.94
C ARG A 25 10.66 -16.29 13.18
N ILE A 26 9.36 -16.35 12.88
CA ILE A 26 8.66 -15.24 12.23
C ILE A 26 8.41 -14.17 13.29
N HIS A 27 9.18 -13.08 13.21
CA HIS A 27 9.03 -11.96 14.12
C HIS A 27 7.60 -11.43 14.12
N ARG A 28 7.11 -11.13 15.32
CA ARG A 28 5.71 -10.75 15.58
C ARG A 28 5.63 -9.68 16.65
N ARG A 29 4.61 -8.84 16.54
CA ARG A 29 4.33 -7.72 17.46
C ARG A 29 2.84 -7.67 17.75
N GLU A 30 2.52 -7.67 19.03
CA GLU A 30 1.18 -7.26 19.46
C GLU A 30 1.02 -5.76 19.19
N VAL A 31 -0.14 -5.37 18.69
CA VAL A 31 -0.54 -3.98 18.47
C VAL A 31 -1.95 -3.76 19.04
N PRO A 32 -2.28 -2.55 19.54
CA PRO A 32 -3.63 -2.23 19.98
C PRO A 32 -4.63 -2.33 18.83
N LYS A 33 -5.88 -2.66 19.16
CA LYS A 33 -7.01 -2.75 18.22
C LYS A 33 -8.28 -2.25 18.90
N GLU A 34 -9.26 -1.85 18.10
CA GLU A 34 -10.61 -1.65 18.61
C GLU A 34 -11.11 -2.96 19.24
N GLY A 35 -11.53 -2.90 20.51
CA GLY A 35 -11.94 -4.07 21.28
C GLY A 35 -10.81 -4.95 21.86
N GLY A 36 -9.52 -4.56 21.76
CA GLY A 36 -8.43 -5.29 22.44
C GLY A 36 -7.06 -5.12 21.80
N ALA A 37 -6.40 -6.23 21.52
CA ALA A 37 -5.07 -6.28 20.90
C ALA A 37 -5.02 -7.37 19.83
N GLY A 38 -3.93 -7.43 19.05
CA GLY A 38 -3.66 -8.59 18.21
C GLY A 38 -2.30 -8.56 17.52
N THR A 39 -1.87 -9.71 17.03
CA THR A 39 -0.46 -10.00 16.76
C THR A 39 -0.15 -9.92 15.27
N MET A 40 0.52 -8.86 14.83
CA MET A 40 0.97 -8.66 13.45
C MET A 40 2.30 -9.38 13.18
N ALA A 41 2.51 -9.80 11.92
CA ALA A 41 3.82 -10.28 11.45
C ALA A 41 4.74 -9.10 11.12
N VAL A 42 6.02 -9.22 11.45
CA VAL A 42 7.08 -8.23 11.15
C VAL A 42 8.04 -8.84 10.13
N CYS A 43 8.01 -8.33 8.90
CA CYS A 43 8.91 -8.77 7.83
C CYS A 43 10.21 -7.97 7.87
N GLY A 44 11.18 -8.43 8.67
CA GLY A 44 12.49 -7.78 8.80
C GLY A 44 13.59 -8.34 7.89
N ASP A 45 13.34 -9.48 7.24
CA ASP A 45 14.37 -10.27 6.56
C ASP A 45 13.82 -11.06 5.35
N ALA A 46 14.72 -11.55 4.50
CA ALA A 46 14.39 -12.26 3.27
C ALA A 46 13.78 -13.67 3.49
N ALA A 47 14.10 -14.35 4.59
CA ALA A 47 13.55 -15.68 4.89
C ALA A 47 12.10 -15.57 5.41
N THR A 48 11.79 -14.54 6.20
CA THR A 48 10.41 -14.16 6.53
C THR A 48 9.65 -13.75 5.27
N LEU A 49 10.22 -12.93 4.39
CA LEU A 49 9.57 -12.54 3.13
C LEU A 49 9.23 -13.76 2.25
N ALA A 50 10.19 -14.67 2.05
CA ALA A 50 9.99 -15.92 1.31
C ALA A 50 8.95 -16.83 1.98
N TYR A 51 8.92 -16.92 3.32
CA TYR A 51 7.89 -17.66 4.04
C TYR A 51 6.49 -17.05 3.85
N LEU A 52 6.35 -15.72 3.88
CA LEU A 52 5.07 -15.06 3.62
C LEU A 52 4.59 -15.30 2.18
N ALA A 53 5.49 -15.24 1.19
CA ALA A 53 5.18 -15.62 -0.19
C ALA A 53 4.70 -17.08 -0.30
N ASN A 54 5.38 -18.02 0.37
CA ASN A 54 4.97 -19.42 0.46
C ASN A 54 3.62 -19.63 1.16
N GLN A 55 3.19 -18.70 2.03
CA GLN A 55 1.83 -18.67 2.57
C GLN A 55 0.78 -18.13 1.58
N ALA A 56 1.12 -18.01 0.29
CA ALA A 56 0.31 -17.40 -0.77
C ALA A 56 -0.08 -15.93 -0.47
N CYS A 57 0.76 -15.20 0.27
CA CYS A 57 0.61 -13.76 0.47
C CYS A 57 1.16 -13.02 -0.75
N LEU A 58 0.28 -12.57 -1.65
CA LEU A 58 0.69 -11.79 -2.83
C LEU A 58 0.90 -10.31 -2.47
N THR A 59 -0.05 -9.72 -1.72
CA THR A 59 -0.02 -8.31 -1.35
C THR A 59 0.45 -8.13 0.09
N LEU A 60 1.59 -7.46 0.28
CA LEU A 60 2.03 -6.96 1.58
C LEU A 60 1.49 -5.55 1.83
N HIS A 61 1.15 -5.32 3.10
CA HIS A 61 0.44 -4.15 3.60
C HIS A 61 1.05 -3.76 4.96
N PRO A 62 2.17 -3.01 4.96
CA PRO A 62 2.82 -2.53 6.17
C PRO A 62 2.06 -1.36 6.81
N TRP A 63 2.47 -0.98 8.01
CA TRP A 63 2.11 0.31 8.60
C TRP A 63 3.07 1.41 8.12
N LEU A 64 2.70 2.67 8.31
CA LEU A 64 3.55 3.83 8.02
C LEU A 64 4.51 4.20 9.17
N SER A 65 4.57 3.35 10.19
CA SER A 65 5.36 3.49 11.41
C SER A 65 6.12 2.19 11.72
N ARG A 66 7.14 2.30 12.58
CA ARG A 66 7.97 1.18 13.02
C ARG A 66 7.48 0.58 14.34
N THR A 67 7.92 -0.64 14.62
CA THR A 67 7.42 -1.49 15.72
C THR A 67 7.81 -1.00 17.12
N ASP A 68 8.74 -0.05 17.20
CA ASP A 68 9.22 0.67 18.38
C ASP A 68 8.46 1.99 18.63
N ARG A 69 7.71 2.48 17.64
CA ARG A 69 7.09 3.83 17.64
C ARG A 69 5.81 3.87 16.81
N LEU A 70 4.87 2.98 17.15
CA LEU A 70 3.65 2.69 16.36
C LEU A 70 2.82 3.93 16.02
N ASP A 71 2.70 4.90 16.92
CA ASP A 71 1.90 6.11 16.75
C ASP A 71 2.67 7.29 16.12
N CYS A 72 3.96 7.09 15.80
CA CYS A 72 4.84 8.10 15.22
C CYS A 72 5.35 7.63 13.83
N PRO A 73 4.59 7.84 12.74
CA PRO A 73 4.99 7.42 11.41
C PRO A 73 6.38 7.93 10.99
N ASP A 74 7.09 7.15 10.18
CA ASP A 74 8.34 7.54 9.50
C ASP A 74 8.16 7.70 7.98
N ARG A 75 6.93 7.52 7.49
CA ARG A 75 6.53 7.72 6.09
C ARG A 75 5.18 8.41 6.00
N ILE A 76 5.00 9.26 4.99
CA ILE A 76 3.70 9.78 4.56
C ILE A 76 3.42 9.20 3.17
N VAL A 77 2.19 8.74 2.92
CA VAL A 77 1.79 8.13 1.65
C VAL A 77 0.51 8.77 1.14
N PHE A 78 0.65 9.59 0.10
CA PHE A 78 -0.46 10.11 -0.68
C PHE A 78 -0.93 9.04 -1.68
N ASP A 79 -1.70 8.07 -1.18
CA ASP A 79 -2.36 7.05 -2.02
C ASP A 79 -3.56 7.70 -2.73
N LEU A 80 -3.43 8.02 -4.02
CA LEU A 80 -4.43 8.77 -4.79
C LEU A 80 -5.59 7.89 -5.29
N ASP A 81 -6.19 7.10 -4.38
CA ASP A 81 -7.31 6.19 -4.64
C ASP A 81 -8.17 6.01 -3.34
N PRO A 82 -9.51 6.02 -3.41
CA PRO A 82 -10.44 6.31 -2.28
C PRO A 82 -10.66 5.14 -1.28
N PRO A 83 -11.50 5.32 -0.23
CA PRO A 83 -11.35 6.11 1.01
C PRO A 83 -10.66 5.26 2.12
N ALA A 84 -10.78 5.33 3.47
CA ALA A 84 -11.56 6.02 4.54
C ALA A 84 -10.82 5.72 5.89
N ASP A 85 -10.56 6.59 6.88
CA ASP A 85 -10.83 8.02 7.06
C ASP A 85 -9.62 8.84 7.63
N ASP A 86 -9.25 8.75 8.94
CA ASP A 86 -8.33 9.66 9.72
C ASP A 86 -7.42 8.90 10.73
N PHE A 87 -6.22 9.30 11.24
CA PHE A 87 -5.05 10.14 10.85
C PHE A 87 -5.01 11.69 10.94
N ASP A 88 -5.65 12.27 11.95
CA ASP A 88 -5.94 13.72 12.09
C ASP A 88 -4.93 14.71 11.49
N THR A 89 -3.69 14.84 11.99
CA THR A 89 -2.76 15.87 11.48
C THR A 89 -2.33 15.63 10.02
N ALA A 90 -2.06 14.37 9.66
CA ALA A 90 -1.61 14.00 8.33
C ALA A 90 -2.75 14.03 7.31
N ARG A 91 -3.97 13.62 7.71
CA ARG A 91 -5.17 13.74 6.89
C ARG A 91 -5.60 15.20 6.76
N ALA A 92 -5.57 16.01 7.82
CA ALA A 92 -5.88 17.43 7.74
C ALA A 92 -4.92 18.15 6.77
N PHE A 93 -3.62 17.87 6.85
CA PHE A 93 -2.65 18.37 5.87
C PHE A 93 -2.97 17.89 4.45
N ALA A 94 -3.20 16.58 4.25
CA ALA A 94 -3.55 16.03 2.94
C ALA A 94 -4.87 16.60 2.38
N ARG A 95 -5.88 16.81 3.24
CA ARG A 95 -7.17 17.44 2.96
C ARG A 95 -7.00 18.88 2.51
N ASP A 96 -6.14 19.64 3.18
CA ASP A 96 -5.96 21.07 2.91
C ASP A 96 -5.16 21.27 1.62
N VAL A 97 -4.13 20.44 1.38
CA VAL A 97 -3.42 20.37 0.09
C VAL A 97 -4.34 19.92 -1.04
N ALA A 98 -5.10 18.83 -0.86
CA ALA A 98 -6.02 18.32 -1.88
C ALA A 98 -7.19 19.29 -2.15
N GLY A 99 -7.68 19.99 -1.13
CA GLY A 99 -8.68 21.04 -1.24
C GLY A 99 -8.16 22.25 -2.02
N LEU A 100 -6.93 22.70 -1.74
CA LEU A 100 -6.27 23.78 -2.48
C LEU A 100 -6.04 23.42 -3.95
N LEU A 101 -5.62 22.18 -4.25
CA LEU A 101 -5.43 21.69 -5.61
C LEU A 101 -6.78 21.55 -6.35
N ALA A 102 -7.79 20.95 -5.72
CA ALA A 102 -9.12 20.83 -6.31
C ALA A 102 -9.85 22.17 -6.50
N ALA A 103 -9.53 23.20 -5.69
CA ALA A 103 -10.01 24.56 -5.88
C ALA A 103 -9.29 25.30 -7.02
N ARG A 104 -8.03 24.96 -7.31
CA ARG A 104 -7.26 25.54 -8.43
C ARG A 104 -7.54 24.85 -9.76
N HIS A 105 -7.84 23.55 -9.76
CA HIS A 105 -8.09 22.74 -10.94
C HIS A 105 -9.47 22.04 -10.86
N PRO A 106 -10.58 22.79 -10.75
CA PRO A 106 -11.91 22.24 -10.43
C PRO A 106 -12.48 21.33 -11.52
N ASP A 107 -12.02 21.44 -12.75
CA ASP A 107 -12.47 20.64 -13.90
C ASP A 107 -11.63 19.36 -14.09
N GLU A 108 -10.47 19.25 -13.44
CA GLU A 108 -9.54 18.12 -13.54
C GLU A 108 -9.50 17.28 -12.25
N LEU A 109 -9.52 17.94 -11.09
CA LEU A 109 -9.26 17.35 -9.77
C LEU A 109 -10.49 17.40 -8.86
N THR A 110 -10.57 16.47 -7.91
CA THR A 110 -11.65 16.43 -6.93
C THR A 110 -11.30 15.64 -5.67
N THR A 111 -11.84 16.05 -4.52
CA THR A 111 -11.81 15.30 -3.25
C THR A 111 -13.04 14.38 -3.07
N ALA A 112 -13.82 14.16 -4.12
CA ALA A 112 -15.11 13.48 -4.04
C ALA A 112 -15.01 11.96 -3.77
N VAL A 113 -15.12 11.59 -2.49
CA VAL A 113 -15.26 10.23 -1.93
C VAL A 113 -16.06 9.29 -2.85
N ARG A 114 -17.27 9.70 -3.25
CA ARG A 114 -18.17 8.89 -4.08
C ARG A 114 -17.84 8.99 -5.57
N LYS A 115 -17.63 7.84 -6.23
CA LYS A 115 -17.31 7.78 -7.67
C LYS A 115 -18.33 8.52 -8.55
N ASP A 116 -19.63 8.44 -8.23
CA ASP A 116 -20.69 9.13 -8.96
C ASP A 116 -20.59 10.67 -8.93
N LYS A 117 -19.89 11.24 -7.95
CA LYS A 117 -19.71 12.70 -7.80
C LYS A 117 -18.44 13.24 -8.47
N ARG A 118 -17.53 12.37 -8.91
CA ARG A 118 -16.25 12.79 -9.54
C ARG A 118 -16.44 13.35 -10.93
N ARG A 119 -17.37 12.78 -11.71
CA ARG A 119 -17.70 13.20 -13.08
C ARG A 119 -16.48 13.20 -14.03
N GLY A 120 -15.65 12.15 -13.95
CA GLY A 120 -14.45 11.98 -14.78
C GLY A 120 -13.15 12.49 -14.15
N ARG A 121 -13.21 13.39 -13.17
CA ARG A 121 -12.05 14.00 -12.51
C ARG A 121 -11.21 13.03 -11.69
N LEU A 122 -9.91 13.30 -11.63
CA LEU A 122 -8.94 12.58 -10.81
C LEU A 122 -9.26 12.81 -9.32
N CYS A 123 -9.33 11.71 -8.56
CA CYS A 123 -9.61 11.79 -7.13
C CYS A 123 -8.30 12.02 -6.37
N LEU A 124 -8.16 13.19 -5.76
CA LEU A 124 -7.16 13.41 -4.72
C LEU A 124 -7.68 12.75 -3.45
N ASP A 125 -7.38 11.47 -3.25
CA ASP A 125 -7.71 10.80 -2.00
C ASP A 125 -6.75 11.18 -0.87
N ILE A 126 -7.31 11.27 0.32
CA ILE A 126 -6.66 11.75 1.53
C ILE A 126 -6.76 10.74 2.67
N GLN A 127 -7.32 9.55 2.44
CA GLN A 127 -7.99 8.74 3.47
C GLN A 127 -7.31 7.38 3.72
N ARG A 128 -6.06 7.23 3.24
CA ARG A 128 -5.17 6.11 3.52
C ARG A 128 -3.97 6.39 4.45
N ASN A 129 -3.67 7.58 5.00
CA ASN A 129 -4.54 8.70 5.36
C ASN A 129 -5.45 8.40 6.56
N ALA A 130 -5.40 7.17 7.13
CA ALA A 130 -6.21 6.77 8.29
C ALA A 130 -5.47 5.80 9.23
N TYR A 131 -5.82 5.80 10.52
CA TYR A 131 -5.42 4.72 11.44
C TYR A 131 -6.00 3.37 10.97
N ALA A 132 -5.24 2.29 11.15
CA ALA A 132 -5.57 0.91 10.75
C ALA A 132 -5.90 0.66 9.26
N GLN A 133 -5.85 1.68 8.39
CA GLN A 133 -5.82 1.54 6.93
C GLN A 133 -4.44 1.13 6.43
N THR A 134 -4.39 0.71 5.15
CA THR A 134 -3.17 0.22 4.52
C THR A 134 -3.11 0.62 3.04
N SER A 135 -1.99 1.20 2.61
CA SER A 135 -1.60 1.25 1.20
C SER A 135 -0.98 -0.09 0.76
N VAL A 136 -0.62 -0.20 -0.52
CA VAL A 136 0.21 -1.30 -1.03
C VAL A 136 1.69 -1.04 -0.69
N ALA A 137 2.45 -2.07 -0.28
CA ALA A 137 3.89 -1.90 -0.07
C ALA A 137 4.63 -1.62 -1.39
N PRO A 138 5.70 -0.80 -1.38
CA PRO A 138 6.70 -0.80 -2.44
C PRO A 138 7.18 -2.23 -2.74
N TYR A 139 7.34 -2.53 -4.02
CA TYR A 139 7.69 -3.85 -4.57
C TYR A 139 6.68 -4.99 -4.30
N ALA A 140 5.49 -4.73 -3.75
CA ALA A 140 4.45 -5.76 -3.63
C ALA A 140 3.84 -6.13 -4.99
N VAL A 141 3.67 -7.44 -5.21
CA VAL A 141 3.02 -8.01 -6.38
C VAL A 141 1.51 -7.76 -6.31
N ARG A 142 0.89 -7.34 -7.41
CA ARG A 142 -0.55 -7.11 -7.49
C ARG A 142 -1.25 -8.35 -8.08
N ALA A 143 -2.36 -8.76 -7.48
CA ALA A 143 -3.21 -9.85 -7.97
C ALA A 143 -3.98 -9.45 -9.25
N ARG A 144 -3.26 -9.35 -10.36
CA ARG A 144 -3.73 -8.97 -11.70
C ARG A 144 -3.03 -9.84 -12.75
N PRO A 145 -3.59 -9.96 -13.97
CA PRO A 145 -2.90 -10.63 -15.08
C PRO A 145 -1.48 -10.10 -15.27
N HIS A 146 -0.53 -11.00 -15.57
CA HIS A 146 0.91 -10.74 -15.71
C HIS A 146 1.66 -10.32 -14.43
N ALA A 147 1.01 -10.35 -13.26
CA ALA A 147 1.63 -10.08 -11.95
C ALA A 147 2.48 -8.77 -11.93
N PRO A 148 1.87 -7.61 -12.21
CA PRO A 148 2.53 -6.31 -12.12
C PRO A 148 2.91 -5.99 -10.67
N VAL A 149 3.91 -5.12 -10.49
CA VAL A 149 4.49 -4.80 -9.17
C VAL A 149 4.35 -3.31 -8.86
N ALA A 150 4.05 -2.98 -7.60
CA ALA A 150 4.02 -1.60 -7.08
C ALA A 150 5.43 -1.01 -7.01
N THR A 151 5.95 -0.59 -8.15
CA THR A 151 7.36 -0.21 -8.34
C THR A 151 7.53 1.30 -8.13
N PRO A 152 8.47 1.75 -7.26
CA PRO A 152 8.83 3.16 -7.15
C PRO A 152 9.41 3.70 -8.46
N ILE A 153 9.13 4.97 -8.76
CA ILE A 153 9.60 5.68 -9.96
C ILE A 153 10.18 7.05 -9.59
N GLY A 154 11.08 7.56 -10.42
CA GLY A 154 11.56 8.93 -10.39
C GLY A 154 10.50 9.93 -10.90
N TRP A 155 10.75 11.22 -10.68
CA TRP A 155 9.87 12.27 -11.21
C TRP A 155 9.93 12.37 -12.74
N ASP A 156 11.13 12.23 -13.32
CA ASP A 156 11.36 12.31 -14.77
C ASP A 156 10.68 11.14 -15.55
N GLU A 157 10.32 10.06 -14.85
CA GLU A 157 9.55 8.95 -15.45
C GLU A 157 8.05 9.26 -15.59
N LEU A 158 7.53 10.31 -14.95
CA LEU A 158 6.10 10.68 -15.05
C LEU A 158 5.74 11.29 -16.41
N ASP A 159 6.73 11.88 -17.11
CA ASP A 159 6.57 12.45 -18.45
C ASP A 159 6.72 11.39 -19.57
N ASP A 160 7.02 10.14 -19.22
CA ASP A 160 7.10 9.02 -20.16
C ASP A 160 5.68 8.59 -20.63
N PRO A 161 5.35 8.70 -21.94
CA PRO A 161 4.00 8.41 -22.43
C PRO A 161 3.63 6.91 -22.38
N ASP A 162 4.62 6.03 -22.25
CA ASP A 162 4.45 4.59 -22.02
C ASP A 162 4.49 4.23 -20.52
N LEU A 163 4.47 5.22 -19.60
CA LEU A 163 4.28 4.94 -18.17
C LEU A 163 2.85 4.47 -17.90
N HIS A 164 2.70 3.27 -17.36
CA HIS A 164 1.40 2.78 -16.89
C HIS A 164 1.54 1.92 -15.62
N PRO A 165 0.50 1.80 -14.76
CA PRO A 165 0.54 1.05 -13.49
C PRO A 165 0.73 -0.49 -13.58
N ARG A 166 1.24 -1.00 -14.72
CA ARG A 166 1.62 -2.40 -14.94
C ARG A 166 2.93 -2.57 -15.72
N ARG A 167 3.70 -1.50 -15.94
CA ARG A 167 4.94 -1.49 -16.74
C ARG A 167 5.98 -2.50 -16.24
N TRP A 168 6.15 -2.58 -14.92
CA TRP A 168 6.99 -3.59 -14.27
C TRP A 168 6.18 -4.74 -13.68
N THR A 169 6.73 -5.95 -13.85
CA THR A 169 6.15 -7.22 -13.41
C THR A 169 7.18 -8.03 -12.63
N VAL A 170 6.76 -9.12 -12.00
CA VAL A 170 7.71 -10.09 -11.39
C VAL A 170 8.75 -10.67 -12.37
N ARG A 171 8.57 -10.48 -13.69
CA ARG A 171 9.53 -10.89 -14.73
C ARG A 171 10.47 -9.77 -15.18
N THR A 172 10.03 -8.51 -15.14
CA THR A 172 10.75 -7.34 -15.69
C THR A 172 11.29 -6.38 -14.64
N LEU A 173 10.88 -6.52 -13.38
CA LEU A 173 11.44 -5.77 -12.27
C LEU A 173 12.93 -6.07 -11.98
N PRO A 174 13.44 -7.32 -12.09
CA PRO A 174 14.86 -7.59 -11.87
C PRO A 174 15.78 -6.80 -12.80
N ASP A 175 15.37 -6.61 -14.06
CA ASP A 175 16.14 -5.86 -15.06
C ASP A 175 16.22 -4.37 -14.70
N ARG A 176 15.10 -3.78 -14.21
CA ARG A 176 15.09 -2.42 -13.65
C ARG A 176 16.06 -2.30 -12.48
N LEU A 177 15.96 -3.20 -11.50
CA LEU A 177 16.80 -3.18 -10.29
C LEU A 177 18.28 -3.50 -10.54
N ALA A 178 18.63 -3.99 -11.74
CA ALA A 178 20.01 -4.15 -12.18
C ALA A 178 20.56 -2.89 -12.89
N GLY A 179 19.70 -2.08 -13.53
CA GLY A 179 20.08 -0.80 -14.13
C GLY A 179 20.04 0.38 -13.14
N GLU A 180 19.05 0.41 -12.26
CA GLU A 180 18.92 1.34 -11.15
C GLU A 180 19.55 0.74 -9.90
N GLY A 181 20.81 1.07 -9.64
CA GLY A 181 21.46 0.77 -8.36
C GLY A 181 20.65 1.39 -7.22
N THR A 182 20.14 0.57 -6.30
CA THR A 182 19.16 0.98 -5.29
C THR A 182 19.71 2.07 -4.36
N ALA A 183 19.09 3.25 -4.42
CA ALA A 183 19.30 4.37 -3.49
C ALA A 183 18.54 4.20 -2.16
#